data_AF-A0A051TJL2-F1
#
_entry.id   AF-A0A051TJL2-F1
#
_cell.length_a   1.000
_cell.length_b   1.000
_cell.length_c   1.000
_cell.angle_alpha   90.00
_cell.angle_beta   90.00
_cell.angle_gamma   90.00
#
_symmetry.space_group_name_H-M   'P 1'
#
loop_
_entity.id
_entity.type
_entity.pdbx_description
1 polymer ?
#
loop_
_entity_poly.entity_id
_entity_poly.type
_entity_poly.pdbx_seq_one_letter_code
_entity_poly.pdbx_strand_id
1 'polypeptide(L)'
;MKSIPVGRWVARGVSKLGKVWIALVFIVVLAVSGLVVSRLHKVFASQDLNANAGAGIEIVQFNPKVVVYDVWGPPGATAQIGYFDPDAKVYEVTAPLPWTVTLSTTLPTVSASLMARADGYQIGCRVTVNGVVREQRSADGVQAQTYCLVKSA
;
A
#
# COMPACT_ATOMS: atom_id res chain seq x y z
N MET A 1 -13.35 22.81 62.23
CA MET A 1 -12.66 21.51 62.13
C MET A 1 -13.51 20.46 62.83
N LYS A 2 -14.09 19.50 62.11
CA LYS A 2 -14.83 18.37 62.70
C LYS A 2 -14.41 17.10 61.95
N SER A 3 -13.72 16.22 62.67
CA SER A 3 -13.15 14.96 62.19
C SER A 3 -14.26 13.95 61.89
N ILE A 4 -14.12 13.26 60.75
CA ILE A 4 -14.97 12.14 60.32
C ILE A 4 -14.35 10.85 60.87
N PRO A 5 -15.06 10.01 61.63
CA PRO A 5 -14.51 8.74 62.08
C PRO A 5 -14.57 7.71 60.94
N VAL A 6 -13.40 7.22 60.54
CA VAL A 6 -13.24 6.04 59.67
C VAL A 6 -13.62 4.81 60.51
N GLY A 7 -14.87 4.38 60.37
CA GLY A 7 -15.41 3.21 61.04
C GLY A 7 -14.89 1.92 60.41
N ARG A 8 -13.94 1.27 61.10
CA ARG A 8 -13.54 -0.14 61.00
C ARG A 8 -14.76 -1.05 60.74
N TRP A 9 -14.83 -1.61 59.53
CA TRP A 9 -15.64 -2.81 59.26
C TRP A 9 -14.71 -3.96 58.85
N VAL A 10 -13.83 -4.34 59.77
CA VAL A 10 -13.10 -5.61 59.69
C VAL A 10 -13.81 -6.63 60.57
N ALA A 11 -14.25 -7.70 59.91
CA ALA A 11 -14.46 -9.05 60.42
C ALA A 11 -15.38 -9.19 61.65
N ARG A 12 -16.69 -9.27 61.40
CA ARG A 12 -17.57 -10.01 62.31
C ARG A 12 -17.49 -11.51 62.00
N GLY A 13 -17.26 -12.27 63.06
CA GLY A 13 -16.90 -13.69 63.04
C GLY A 13 -17.82 -14.56 62.22
N VAL A 14 -17.25 -15.20 61.20
CA VAL A 14 -17.88 -16.31 60.50
C VAL A 14 -17.56 -17.57 61.29
N SER A 15 -18.58 -18.16 61.92
CA SER A 15 -18.52 -19.49 62.54
C SER A 15 -17.88 -20.48 61.57
N LYS A 16 -17.19 -21.52 62.07
CA LYS A 16 -16.49 -22.51 61.22
C LYS A 16 -17.39 -23.04 60.08
N LEU A 17 -18.70 -23.12 60.32
CA LEU A 17 -19.73 -23.49 59.36
C LEU A 17 -19.86 -22.51 58.17
N GLY A 18 -19.78 -21.20 58.40
CA GLY A 18 -19.82 -20.22 57.32
C GLY A 18 -18.52 -20.17 56.50
N LYS A 19 -17.37 -20.48 57.10
CA LYS A 19 -16.10 -20.62 56.36
C LYS A 19 -16.09 -21.87 55.47
N VAL A 20 -16.65 -22.98 55.96
CA VAL A 20 -16.83 -24.20 55.17
C VAL A 20 -17.80 -23.97 54.01
N TRP A 21 -18.90 -23.25 54.25
CA TRP A 21 -19.84 -22.90 53.18
C TRP A 21 -19.19 -22.05 52.09
N ILE A 22 -18.40 -21.03 52.47
CA ILE A 22 -17.67 -20.20 51.50
C ILE A 22 -16.67 -21.04 50.70
N ALA A 23 -15.92 -21.94 51.34
CA ALA A 23 -14.99 -22.82 50.66
C ALA A 23 -15.68 -23.78 49.67
N LEU A 24 -16.83 -24.35 50.06
CA LEU A 24 -17.61 -25.25 49.21
C LEU A 24 -18.17 -24.50 47.99
N VAL A 25 -18.79 -23.33 48.20
CA VAL A 25 -19.27 -22.48 47.10
C VAL A 25 -18.14 -22.10 46.16
N PHE A 26 -16.97 -21.76 46.70
CA PHE A 26 -15.80 -21.42 45.88
C PHE A 26 -15.34 -22.58 45.00
N ILE A 27 -15.27 -23.80 45.55
CA ILE A 27 -14.93 -25.01 44.78
C ILE A 27 -15.94 -25.24 43.65
N VAL A 28 -17.24 -25.11 43.95
CA VAL A 28 -18.30 -25.28 42.95
C VAL A 28 -18.17 -24.24 41.84
N VAL A 29 -17.94 -22.97 42.18
CA VAL A 29 -17.75 -21.88 41.21
C VAL A 29 -16.54 -22.14 40.32
N LEU A 30 -15.40 -22.55 40.90
CA LEU A 30 -14.20 -22.88 40.12
C LEU A 30 -14.43 -24.06 39.17
N ALA A 31 -15.11 -25.11 39.64
CA ALA A 31 -15.40 -26.28 38.81
C ALA A 31 -16.31 -25.93 37.62
N VAL A 32 -17.39 -25.18 37.88
CA VAL A 32 -18.32 -24.73 36.83
C VAL A 32 -17.62 -23.79 35.86
N SER A 33 -16.86 -22.81 36.36
CA SER A 33 -16.12 -21.86 35.51
C SER A 33 -15.09 -22.57 34.63
N GLY A 34 -14.31 -23.51 35.20
CA GLY A 34 -13.34 -24.29 34.46
C GLY A 34 -14.00 -25.15 33.37
N LEU A 35 -15.15 -25.77 33.66
CA LEU A 35 -15.89 -26.56 32.68
C LEU A 35 -16.40 -25.70 31.52
N VAL A 36 -16.97 -24.53 31.81
CA VAL A 36 -17.44 -23.58 30.79
C VAL A 36 -16.28 -23.10 29.92
N VAL A 37 -15.18 -22.66 30.54
CA VAL A 37 -13.98 -22.18 29.82
C VAL A 37 -13.37 -23.27 28.95
N SER A 38 -13.33 -24.52 29.44
CA SER A 38 -12.84 -25.67 28.65
C SER A 38 -13.72 -25.93 27.43
N ARG A 39 -15.04 -25.83 27.57
CA ARG A 39 -15.98 -26.00 26.45
C ARG A 39 -15.84 -24.88 25.42
N LEU A 40 -15.67 -23.63 25.88
CA LEU A 40 -15.48 -22.48 24.99
C LEU A 40 -14.16 -22.58 24.22
N HIS A 41 -13.04 -22.90 24.88
CA HIS A 41 -11.75 -23.09 24.19
C HIS A 41 -11.80 -24.22 23.16
N LYS A 42 -12.56 -25.31 23.42
CA LYS A 42 -12.73 -26.41 22.46
C LYS A 42 -13.58 -26.05 21.24
N VAL A 43 -14.40 -25.00 21.28
CA VAL A 43 -15.25 -24.59 20.14
C VAL A 43 -14.62 -23.41 19.39
N PHE A 44 -14.04 -22.45 20.11
CA PHE A 44 -13.53 -21.20 19.52
C PHE A 44 -12.01 -21.17 19.32
N ALA A 45 -11.25 -21.98 20.06
CA ALA A 45 -9.79 -22.05 19.99
C ALA A 45 -9.27 -23.44 19.58
N SER A 46 -10.13 -24.27 18.98
CA SER A 46 -9.74 -25.61 18.49
C SER A 46 -8.93 -25.57 17.20
N GLN A 47 -8.93 -24.43 16.51
CA GLN A 47 -8.18 -24.25 15.28
C GLN A 47 -6.89 -23.50 15.59
N ASP A 48 -5.79 -24.00 15.04
CA ASP A 48 -4.53 -23.30 15.04
C ASP A 48 -4.62 -22.12 14.06
N LEU A 49 -4.77 -20.91 14.61
CA LEU A 49 -4.79 -19.66 13.84
C LEU A 49 -3.44 -19.40 13.13
N ASN A 50 -2.39 -20.11 13.54
CA ASN A 50 -1.05 -20.05 12.97
C ASN A 50 -0.71 -21.29 12.13
N ALA A 51 -1.68 -22.11 11.73
CA ALA A 51 -1.44 -23.30 10.89
C ALA A 51 -0.66 -22.98 9.60
N ASN A 52 -0.71 -21.73 9.13
CA ASN A 52 0.01 -21.23 7.96
C ASN A 52 1.09 -20.17 8.29
N ALA A 53 1.44 -19.95 9.56
CA ALA A 53 2.39 -18.89 9.96
C ALA A 53 3.84 -19.11 9.47
N GLY A 54 4.13 -20.29 8.90
CA GLY A 54 5.38 -20.62 8.21
C GLY A 54 5.22 -20.91 6.71
N ALA A 55 4.00 -20.82 6.16
CA ALA A 55 3.80 -20.82 4.72
C ALA A 55 4.31 -19.46 4.22
N GLY A 56 5.60 -19.43 3.86
CA GLY A 56 6.29 -18.23 3.41
C GLY A 56 5.37 -17.45 2.49
N ILE A 57 5.14 -16.18 2.85
CA ILE A 57 4.50 -15.21 1.97
C ILE A 57 5.10 -15.41 0.58
N GLU A 58 4.30 -15.92 -0.33
CA GLU A 58 4.56 -15.80 -1.75
C GLU A 58 4.67 -14.29 -1.96
N ILE A 59 5.90 -13.79 -2.05
CA ILE A 59 6.17 -12.41 -2.42
C ILE A 59 5.72 -12.36 -3.88
N VAL A 60 4.41 -12.17 -4.06
CA VAL A 60 3.75 -12.06 -5.34
C VAL A 60 4.48 -10.99 -6.11
N GLN A 61 5.23 -11.48 -7.09
CA GLN A 61 5.76 -10.82 -8.26
C GLN A 61 5.83 -9.30 -8.14
N PHE A 62 6.99 -8.78 -7.73
CA PHE A 62 7.42 -7.44 -8.13
C PHE A 62 7.57 -7.46 -9.66
N ASN A 63 6.48 -7.45 -10.42
CA ASN A 63 6.54 -7.27 -11.85
C ASN A 63 6.87 -5.80 -12.06
N PRO A 64 8.12 -5.46 -12.44
CA PRO A 64 8.47 -4.08 -12.63
C PRO A 64 7.56 -3.49 -13.70
N LYS A 65 6.98 -2.34 -13.38
CA LYS A 65 6.16 -1.58 -14.29
C LYS A 65 7.06 -0.96 -15.34
N VAL A 66 6.72 -1.13 -16.61
CA VAL A 66 7.53 -0.63 -17.73
C VAL A 66 6.82 0.56 -18.35
N VAL A 67 7.50 1.70 -18.37
CA VAL A 67 7.06 2.92 -19.04
C VAL A 67 7.93 3.14 -20.27
N VAL A 68 7.30 3.36 -21.42
CA VAL A 68 7.97 3.70 -22.67
C VAL A 68 7.50 5.07 -23.12
N TYR A 69 8.45 5.97 -23.31
CA TYR A 69 8.24 7.27 -23.93
C TYR A 69 8.68 7.19 -25.38
N ASP A 70 7.79 7.52 -26.32
CA ASP A 70 8.11 7.68 -27.73
C ASP A 70 7.87 9.13 -28.15
N VAL A 71 8.77 9.67 -28.96
CA VAL A 71 8.64 10.97 -29.63
C VAL A 71 8.94 10.78 -31.11
N TRP A 72 8.06 11.26 -31.99
CA TRP A 72 8.25 11.19 -33.43
C TRP A 72 8.01 12.55 -34.09
N GLY A 73 8.55 12.70 -35.29
CA GLY A 73 8.42 13.90 -36.11
C GLY A 73 9.01 13.65 -37.49
N PRO A 74 9.18 14.71 -38.30
CA PRO A 74 9.78 14.64 -39.62
C PRO A 74 11.16 13.97 -39.60
N PRO A 75 11.52 13.21 -40.64
CA PRO A 75 12.83 12.56 -40.71
C PRO A 75 13.96 13.59 -40.69
N GLY A 76 14.95 13.38 -39.82
CA GLY A 76 16.09 14.28 -39.67
C GLY A 76 15.83 15.52 -38.78
N ALA A 77 14.61 15.69 -38.27
CA ALA A 77 14.32 16.72 -37.27
C ALA A 77 14.99 16.41 -35.93
N THR A 78 15.32 17.46 -35.19
CA THR A 78 15.78 17.35 -33.80
C THR A 78 14.73 17.90 -32.85
N ALA A 79 14.69 17.36 -31.63
CA ALA A 79 13.77 17.84 -30.61
C ALA A 79 14.44 18.02 -29.25
N GLN A 80 13.99 19.05 -28.54
CA GLN A 80 14.21 19.22 -27.11
C GLN A 80 13.12 18.43 -26.38
N ILE A 81 13.53 17.48 -25.55
CA ILE A 81 12.65 16.52 -24.90
C ILE A 81 12.89 16.58 -23.40
N GLY A 82 11.86 16.93 -22.65
CA GLY A 82 11.83 16.90 -21.19
C GLY A 82 10.90 15.80 -20.70
N TYR A 83 11.39 14.88 -19.86
CA TYR A 83 10.58 13.80 -19.31
C TYR A 83 10.92 13.50 -17.86
N PHE A 84 9.97 12.91 -17.14
CA PHE A 84 10.18 12.45 -15.76
C PHE A 84 10.34 10.93 -15.73
N ASP A 85 11.28 10.44 -14.94
CA ASP A 85 11.35 9.02 -14.60
C ASP A 85 10.26 8.64 -13.57
N PRO A 86 10.06 7.34 -13.31
CA PRO A 86 9.07 6.91 -12.32
C PRO A 86 9.30 7.41 -10.90
N ASP A 87 10.52 7.84 -10.57
CA ASP A 87 10.90 8.42 -9.28
C ASP A 87 10.75 9.96 -9.28
N ALA A 88 10.07 10.51 -10.29
CA ALA A 88 9.80 11.93 -10.48
C ALA A 88 11.05 12.81 -10.68
N LYS A 89 12.17 12.22 -11.11
CA LYS A 89 13.35 12.98 -11.50
C LYS A 89 13.24 13.44 -12.94
N VAL A 90 13.61 14.70 -13.17
CA VAL A 90 13.53 15.35 -14.48
C VAL A 90 14.80 15.09 -15.29
N TYR A 91 14.62 14.74 -16.55
CA TYR A 91 15.67 14.66 -17.55
C TYR A 91 15.31 15.53 -18.74
N GLU A 92 16.31 16.21 -19.28
CA GLU A 92 16.20 17.02 -20.48
C GLU A 92 17.29 16.58 -21.46
N VAL A 93 16.88 16.26 -22.68
CA VAL A 93 17.77 15.78 -23.73
C VAL A 93 17.42 16.46 -25.05
N THR A 94 18.44 16.74 -25.85
CA THR A 94 18.25 17.11 -27.27
C THR A 94 18.65 15.92 -28.11
N ALA A 95 17.72 15.39 -28.91
CA ALA A 95 17.93 14.17 -29.67
C ALA A 95 17.29 14.25 -31.07
N PRO A 96 17.85 13.52 -32.07
CA PRO A 96 17.20 13.35 -33.37
C PRO A 96 15.93 12.51 -33.24
N LEU A 97 14.96 12.77 -34.11
CA LEU A 97 13.71 12.02 -34.17
C LEU A 97 13.77 10.88 -35.23
N PRO A 98 13.09 9.74 -34.97
CA PRO A 98 12.33 9.40 -33.77
C PRO A 98 13.21 9.03 -32.57
N TRP A 99 12.71 9.29 -31.36
CA TRP A 99 13.38 9.00 -30.09
C TRP A 99 12.49 8.18 -29.16
N THR A 100 13.09 7.20 -28.47
CA THR A 100 12.39 6.34 -27.51
C THR A 100 13.25 6.09 -26.27
N VAL A 101 12.65 6.07 -25.09
CA VAL A 101 13.29 5.56 -23.85
C VAL A 101 12.35 4.62 -23.10
N THR A 102 12.92 3.57 -22.53
CA THR A 102 12.20 2.59 -21.70
C THR A 102 12.72 2.67 -20.27
N LEU A 103 11.81 2.82 -19.32
CA LEU A 103 12.07 2.94 -17.89
C LEU A 103 11.30 1.86 -17.15
N SER A 104 11.90 1.29 -16.12
CA SER A 104 11.29 0.27 -15.27
C SER A 104 11.27 0.71 -13.81
N THR A 105 10.19 0.43 -13.09
CA THR A 105 10.05 0.74 -11.67
C THR A 105 9.30 -0.34 -10.91
N THR A 106 9.56 -0.46 -9.62
CA THR A 106 8.82 -1.35 -8.71
C THR A 106 7.66 -0.65 -8.01
N LEU A 107 7.47 0.66 -8.25
CA LEU A 107 6.35 1.42 -7.71
C LEU A 107 5.02 0.89 -8.27
N PRO A 108 3.98 0.73 -7.42
CA PRO A 108 2.69 0.17 -7.84
C PRO A 108 1.89 1.11 -8.75
N THR A 109 2.25 2.40 -8.77
CA THR A 109 1.62 3.43 -9.58
C THR A 109 2.71 4.30 -10.17
N VAL A 110 2.53 4.69 -11.44
CA VAL A 110 3.47 5.59 -12.11
C VAL A 110 2.73 6.78 -12.71
N SER A 111 3.22 7.97 -12.39
CA SER A 111 2.91 9.20 -13.11
C SER A 111 3.99 9.43 -14.17
N ALA A 112 3.58 9.73 -15.39
CA ALA A 112 4.49 9.95 -16.51
C ALA A 112 4.19 11.28 -17.18
N SER A 113 5.22 12.07 -17.44
CA SER A 113 5.11 13.38 -18.08
C SER A 113 6.23 13.53 -19.08
N LEU A 114 5.87 13.95 -20.30
CA LEU A 114 6.76 14.14 -21.43
C LEU A 114 6.36 15.42 -22.14
N MET A 115 7.31 16.33 -22.35
CA MET A 115 7.19 17.50 -23.21
C MET A 115 8.21 17.35 -24.32
N ALA A 116 7.81 17.64 -25.55
CA ALA A 116 8.72 17.63 -26.68
C ALA A 116 8.47 18.83 -27.59
N ARG A 117 9.55 19.46 -28.05
CA ARG A 117 9.53 20.55 -29.03
C ARG A 117 10.50 20.21 -30.16
N ALA A 118 10.00 20.13 -31.39
CA ALA A 118 10.81 19.88 -32.58
C ALA A 118 11.22 21.20 -33.25
N ASP A 119 12.32 21.14 -34.00
CA ASP A 119 12.68 22.16 -35.00
C ASP A 119 11.84 22.07 -36.30
N GLY A 120 11.09 20.97 -36.47
CA GLY A 120 10.23 20.70 -37.62
C GLY A 120 8.81 21.26 -37.51
N TYR A 121 7.99 20.87 -38.50
CA TYR A 121 6.60 21.33 -38.65
C TYR A 121 5.56 20.43 -37.97
N GLN A 122 5.98 19.28 -37.44
CA GLN A 122 5.10 18.30 -36.80
C GLN A 122 5.87 17.59 -35.68
N ILE A 123 5.19 17.28 -34.59
CA ILE A 123 5.73 16.44 -33.52
C ILE A 123 4.62 15.63 -32.86
N GLY A 124 4.93 14.41 -32.45
CA GLY A 124 4.06 13.60 -31.62
C GLY A 124 4.79 12.96 -30.45
N CYS A 125 4.01 12.65 -29.42
CA CYS A 125 4.45 11.96 -28.23
C CYS A 125 3.50 10.81 -27.89
N ARG A 126 4.03 9.75 -27.30
CA ARG A 126 3.25 8.63 -26.76
C ARG A 126 3.88 8.13 -25.49
N VAL A 127 3.02 7.81 -24.53
CA VAL A 127 3.39 7.15 -23.27
C VAL A 127 2.69 5.81 -23.23
N THR A 128 3.49 4.74 -23.18
CA THR A 128 3.00 3.37 -23.06
C THR A 128 3.39 2.84 -21.69
N VAL A 129 2.45 2.22 -20.99
CA VAL A 129 2.69 1.65 -19.67
C VAL A 129 2.23 0.20 -19.66
N ASN A 130 3.15 -0.72 -19.38
CA ASN A 130 2.95 -2.17 -19.49
C ASN A 130 2.37 -2.58 -20.85
N GLY A 131 2.89 -1.99 -21.94
CA GLY A 131 2.43 -2.26 -23.30
C GLY A 131 1.10 -1.59 -23.68
N VAL A 132 0.42 -0.90 -22.75
CA VAL A 132 -0.82 -0.19 -23.03
C VAL A 132 -0.56 1.29 -23.24
N VAL A 133 -0.99 1.83 -24.39
CA VAL A 133 -0.91 3.27 -24.67
C VAL A 133 -1.83 4.00 -23.69
N ARG A 134 -1.26 4.88 -22.87
CA ARG A 134 -2.00 5.66 -21.86
C ARG A 134 -2.30 7.07 -22.33
N GLU A 135 -1.38 7.66 -23.08
CA GLU A 135 -1.55 8.98 -23.68
C GLU A 135 -0.82 9.01 -25.02
N GLN A 136 -1.42 9.66 -26.02
CA GLN A 136 -0.80 9.92 -27.30
C GLN A 136 -1.31 11.26 -27.84
N ARG A 137 -0.39 12.13 -28.23
CA ARG A 137 -0.72 13.44 -28.82
C ARG A 137 0.18 13.77 -29.99
N SER A 138 -0.33 14.59 -30.90
CA SER A 138 0.42 15.19 -31.99
C SER A 138 0.09 16.68 -32.06
N ALA A 139 1.05 17.47 -32.51
CA ALA A 139 0.88 18.87 -32.81
C ALA A 139 1.61 19.21 -34.11
N ASP A 140 1.07 20.17 -34.84
CA ASP A 140 1.62 20.70 -36.09
C ASP A 140 1.86 22.20 -35.94
N GLY A 141 2.78 22.75 -36.74
CA GLY A 141 3.12 24.17 -36.76
C GLY A 141 4.62 24.44 -36.79
N VAL A 142 5.01 25.69 -37.00
CA VAL A 142 6.42 26.11 -36.95
C VAL A 142 6.94 25.94 -35.53
N GLN A 143 8.01 25.15 -35.35
CA GLN A 143 8.51 24.75 -34.04
C GLN A 143 7.45 23.99 -33.22
N ALA A 144 6.88 22.95 -33.83
CA ALA A 144 5.80 22.19 -33.23
C ALA A 144 6.16 21.69 -31.83
N GLN A 145 5.24 21.85 -30.88
CA GLN A 145 5.41 21.44 -29.49
C GLN A 145 4.21 20.61 -29.02
N THR A 146 4.49 19.52 -28.32
CA THR A 146 3.47 18.62 -27.76
C THR A 146 3.83 18.21 -26.32
N TYR A 147 2.84 17.67 -25.61
CA TYR A 147 3.03 17.10 -24.29
C TYR A 147 2.15 15.86 -24.11
N CYS A 148 2.63 14.90 -23.33
CA CYS A 148 1.89 13.72 -22.93
C CYS A 148 1.96 13.57 -21.40
N LEU A 149 0.80 13.41 -20.77
CA LEU A 149 0.68 13.35 -19.31
C LEU A 149 -0.22 12.17 -18.91
N VAL A 150 0.34 11.25 -18.15
CA VAL A 150 -0.36 10.14 -17.50
C VAL A 150 -0.37 10.41 -16.00
N LYS A 151 -1.56 10.62 -15.43
CA LYS A 151 -1.71 10.95 -14.01
C LYS A 151 -1.47 9.75 -13.09
N SER A 152 -1.98 8.60 -13.50
CA SER A 152 -1.87 7.33 -12.78
C SER A 152 -2.13 6.20 -13.76
N ALA A 153 -1.29 5.17 -13.72
CA ALA A 153 -1.40 3.98 -14.52
C ALA A 153 -0.88 2.79 -13.75
#